data_AF-A0A162THD0-F1
#
_entry.id   AF-A0A162THD0-F1
#
_cell.length_a   1.000
_cell.length_b   1.000
_cell.length_c   1.000
_cell.angle_alpha   90.00
_cell.angle_beta   90.00
_cell.angle_gamma   90.00
#
_symmetry.space_group_name_H-M   'P 1'
#
loop_
_entity.id
_entity.type
_entity.pdbx_description
1 polymer ?
#
loop_
_entity_poly.entity_id
_entity_poly.type
_entity_poly.pdbx_seq_one_letter_code
_entity_poly.pdbx_strand_id
1 'polypeptide(L)'
;MVVAATTQTVGSVSSQVPLWIRTWTLVSSLVVIWDFGYCLLRPLSMEGGSLNFLWKPYNLYAKIDYFYGLPAFNSQDGFTGAQALMNGIETLLNFTYLGLLKSGHVNVGQANLVGFSAALMTLSKTVLYWLIEPFSGYQHIGHNSLRDLIVLWIIPNGLWIVVPAAIVYTLGNDLNHRLNINSKQD
;
A
#
# COMPACT_ATOMS: atom_id res chain seq x y z
N MET A 1 27.19 23.81 -43.97
CA MET A 1 27.49 23.24 -42.65
C MET A 1 26.16 23.10 -41.92
N VAL A 2 25.51 21.94 -42.02
CA VAL A 2 24.21 21.68 -41.40
C VAL A 2 24.49 21.18 -39.98
N VAL A 3 24.10 21.97 -38.98
CA VAL A 3 24.17 21.57 -37.58
C VAL A 3 23.12 20.49 -37.37
N ALA A 4 23.54 19.24 -37.19
CA ALA A 4 22.66 18.15 -36.84
C ALA A 4 22.12 18.38 -35.42
N ALA A 5 20.83 18.69 -35.31
CA ALA A 5 20.14 18.74 -34.03
C ALA A 5 20.21 17.35 -33.39
N THR A 6 20.89 17.25 -32.25
CA THR A 6 20.96 16.02 -31.47
C THR A 6 19.60 15.82 -30.81
N THR A 7 18.78 14.93 -31.37
CA THR A 7 17.52 14.50 -30.75
C THR A 7 17.86 13.81 -29.44
N GLN A 8 17.81 14.51 -28.31
CA GLN A 8 17.81 13.86 -27.01
C GLN A 8 16.57 12.98 -26.95
N THR A 9 16.77 11.67 -26.92
CA THR A 9 15.72 10.71 -26.62
C THR A 9 15.25 10.98 -25.20
N VAL A 10 14.16 11.73 -25.04
CA VAL A 10 13.50 11.91 -23.75
C VAL A 10 13.19 10.51 -23.22
N GLY A 11 13.87 10.09 -22.16
CA GLY A 11 13.66 8.79 -21.54
C GLY A 11 12.18 8.62 -21.17
N SER A 12 11.65 7.40 -21.29
CA SER A 12 10.25 7.13 -20.97
C SER A 12 9.91 7.65 -19.57
N VAL A 13 8.68 8.11 -19.36
CA VAL A 13 8.21 8.62 -18.05
C VAL A 13 8.55 7.63 -16.92
N SER A 14 8.39 6.33 -17.19
CA SER A 14 8.78 5.24 -16.29
C SER A 14 10.26 5.25 -15.88
N SER A 15 11.17 5.60 -16.79
CA SER A 15 12.62 5.64 -16.51
C SER A 15 13.04 6.75 -15.53
N GLN A 16 12.19 7.76 -15.35
CA GLN A 16 12.43 8.86 -14.41
C GLN A 16 12.04 8.49 -12.96
N VAL A 17 11.35 7.36 -12.77
CA VAL A 17 10.96 6.87 -11.44
C VAL A 17 11.87 5.69 -11.03
N PRO A 18 12.39 5.68 -9.79
CA PRO A 18 13.17 4.56 -9.28
C PRO A 18 12.46 3.22 -9.47
N LEU A 19 13.19 2.20 -9.92
CA LEU A 19 12.63 0.88 -10.21
C LEU A 19 11.98 0.27 -8.96
N TRP A 20 12.60 0.44 -7.79
CA TRP A 20 12.09 -0.12 -6.54
C TRP A 20 10.69 0.39 -6.18
N ILE A 21 10.34 1.65 -6.50
CA ILE A 21 9.00 2.21 -6.27
C ILE A 21 8.00 1.48 -7.16
N ARG A 22 8.30 1.38 -8.45
CA ARG A 22 7.43 0.70 -9.43
C ARG A 22 7.23 -0.77 -9.08
N THR A 23 8.31 -1.46 -8.69
CA THR A 23 8.27 -2.86 -8.26
C THR A 23 7.48 -3.03 -6.98
N TRP A 24 7.73 -2.19 -5.96
CA TRP A 24 6.98 -2.22 -4.72
C TRP A 24 5.49 -2.02 -4.99
N THR A 25 5.11 -0.93 -5.68
CA THR A 25 3.71 -0.62 -5.97
C THR A 25 2.99 -1.79 -6.65
N LEU A 26 3.63 -2.43 -7.64
CA LEU A 26 3.04 -3.58 -8.33
C LEU A 26 2.87 -4.77 -7.39
N VAL A 27 3.94 -5.19 -6.71
CA VAL A 27 3.93 -6.38 -5.85
C VAL A 27 3.01 -6.17 -4.65
N SER A 28 3.07 -5.01 -3.98
CA SER A 28 2.21 -4.69 -2.85
C SER A 28 0.74 -4.65 -3.25
N SER A 29 0.40 -4.10 -4.43
CA SER A 29 -0.98 -4.11 -4.92
C SER A 29 -1.53 -5.53 -5.14
N LEU A 30 -0.71 -6.47 -5.62
CA LEU A 30 -1.13 -7.87 -5.76
C LEU A 30 -1.36 -8.54 -4.39
N VAL A 31 -0.49 -8.28 -3.42
CA VAL A 31 -0.65 -8.77 -2.04
C VAL A 31 -1.91 -8.18 -1.40
N VAL A 32 -2.16 -6.87 -1.59
CA VAL A 32 -3.33 -6.17 -1.05
C VAL A 32 -4.63 -6.65 -1.71
N ILE A 33 -4.64 -6.99 -3.00
CA ILE A 33 -5.81 -7.63 -3.63
C ILE A 33 -6.14 -8.96 -2.95
N TRP A 34 -5.11 -9.76 -2.64
CA TRP A 34 -5.30 -11.04 -1.96
C TRP A 34 -5.84 -10.84 -0.53
N ASP A 35 -5.32 -9.86 0.21
CA ASP A 35 -5.82 -9.45 1.53
C ASP A 35 -7.27 -8.93 1.49
N PHE A 36 -7.56 -8.05 0.52
CA PHE A 36 -8.90 -7.52 0.28
C PHE A 36 -9.90 -8.64 0.01
N GLY A 37 -9.53 -9.60 -0.84
CA GLY A 37 -10.34 -10.79 -1.12
C GLY A 37 -10.60 -11.63 0.12
N TYR A 38 -9.60 -11.82 0.99
CA TYR A 38 -9.77 -12.50 2.28
C TYR A 38 -10.85 -11.81 3.12
N CYS A 39 -10.76 -10.49 3.28
CA CYS A 39 -11.66 -9.72 4.12
C CYS A 39 -13.09 -9.66 3.58
N LEU A 40 -13.26 -9.47 2.26
CA LEU A 40 -14.58 -9.33 1.64
C LEU A 40 -15.36 -10.66 1.62
N LEU A 41 -14.65 -11.79 1.50
CA LEU A 41 -15.28 -13.11 1.36
C LEU A 41 -15.45 -13.85 2.68
N ARG A 42 -15.30 -13.19 3.84
CA ARG A 42 -15.60 -13.82 5.13
C ARG A 42 -17.11 -14.15 5.22
N PRO A 43 -17.50 -15.33 5.72
CA PRO A 43 -16.66 -16.36 6.35
C PRO A 43 -16.11 -17.42 5.39
N LEU A 44 -16.43 -17.37 4.08
CA LEU A 44 -15.99 -18.38 3.10
C LEU A 44 -14.46 -18.48 3.01
N SER A 45 -13.75 -17.37 3.19
CA SER A 45 -12.29 -17.29 3.19
C SER A 45 -11.63 -17.71 4.53
N MET A 46 -12.38 -17.72 5.63
CA MET A 46 -11.86 -18.01 6.98
C MET A 46 -11.61 -19.51 7.20
N GLU A 47 -10.87 -19.88 8.24
CA GLU A 47 -10.59 -21.29 8.58
C GLU A 47 -11.90 -22.10 8.70
N GLY A 48 -12.01 -23.18 7.92
CA GLY A 48 -13.24 -23.99 7.82
C GLY A 48 -14.22 -23.56 6.71
N GLY A 49 -14.02 -22.40 6.07
CA GLY A 49 -14.81 -21.93 4.94
C GLY A 49 -14.46 -22.63 3.62
N SER A 50 -15.41 -22.64 2.67
CA SER A 50 -15.27 -23.35 1.38
C SER A 50 -14.18 -22.78 0.47
N LEU A 51 -13.79 -21.52 0.65
CA LEU A 51 -12.74 -20.85 -0.12
C LEU A 51 -11.42 -20.72 0.65
N ASN A 52 -11.33 -21.25 1.88
CA ASN A 52 -10.15 -21.09 2.74
C ASN A 52 -8.84 -21.58 2.12
N PHE A 53 -8.92 -22.54 1.19
CA PHE A 53 -7.74 -23.07 0.51
C PHE A 53 -6.91 -22.00 -0.22
N LEU A 54 -7.53 -20.87 -0.61
CA LEU A 54 -6.86 -19.72 -1.23
C LEU A 54 -6.14 -18.82 -0.20
N TRP A 55 -6.48 -18.91 1.09
CA TRP A 55 -6.00 -18.05 2.17
C TRP A 55 -5.46 -18.80 3.38
N LYS A 56 -4.97 -20.03 3.20
CA LYS A 56 -4.44 -20.87 4.30
C LYS A 56 -3.49 -20.15 5.27
N PRO A 57 -2.57 -19.26 4.83
CA PRO A 57 -1.70 -18.53 5.78
C PRO A 57 -2.48 -17.67 6.79
N TYR A 58 -3.66 -17.18 6.43
CA TYR A 58 -4.51 -16.43 7.34
C TYR A 58 -5.07 -17.27 8.49
N ASN A 59 -5.06 -18.61 8.42
CA ASN A 59 -5.50 -19.43 9.55
C ASN A 59 -4.60 -19.26 10.78
N LEU A 60 -3.31 -18.99 10.55
CA LEU A 60 -2.39 -18.59 11.62
C LEU A 60 -2.54 -17.10 11.92
N TYR A 61 -2.48 -16.24 10.90
CA TYR A 61 -2.48 -14.79 11.10
C TYR A 61 -3.73 -14.29 11.84
N ALA A 62 -4.91 -14.84 11.55
CA ALA A 62 -6.17 -14.54 12.22
C ALA A 62 -6.20 -14.91 13.72
N LYS A 63 -5.26 -15.76 14.17
CA LYS A 63 -5.07 -16.10 15.59
C LYS A 63 -4.05 -15.16 16.24
N ILE A 64 -3.20 -14.51 15.46
CA ILE A 64 -2.27 -13.49 15.93
C ILE A 64 -2.99 -12.15 16.02
N ASP A 65 -3.62 -11.72 14.95
CA ASP A 65 -4.37 -10.49 14.90
C ASP A 65 -5.87 -10.78 14.78
N TYR A 66 -6.60 -10.48 15.85
CA TYR A 66 -8.03 -10.72 15.89
C TYR A 66 -8.83 -9.83 14.95
N PHE A 67 -8.29 -8.74 14.39
CA PHE A 67 -8.94 -8.06 13.25
C PHE A 67 -9.19 -9.00 12.07
N TYR A 68 -8.34 -10.00 11.91
CA TYR A 68 -8.48 -11.03 10.88
C TYR A 68 -9.22 -12.28 11.34
N GLY A 69 -9.53 -12.37 12.64
CA GLY A 69 -10.07 -13.57 13.26
C GLY A 69 -11.58 -13.58 13.51
N LEU A 70 -12.00 -14.72 14.06
CA LEU A 70 -13.36 -14.94 14.53
C LEU A 70 -13.82 -13.90 15.57
N PRO A 71 -12.97 -13.40 16.51
CA PRO A 71 -13.42 -12.40 17.47
C PRO A 71 -13.97 -11.14 16.80
N ALA A 72 -13.22 -10.50 15.90
CA ALA A 72 -13.68 -9.31 15.17
C ALA A 72 -14.88 -9.61 14.25
N PHE A 73 -14.89 -10.77 13.59
CA PHE A 73 -16.01 -11.15 12.72
C PHE A 73 -17.31 -11.34 13.51
N ASN A 74 -17.26 -12.06 14.63
CA ASN A 74 -18.42 -12.36 15.47
C ASN A 74 -18.94 -11.12 16.20
N SER A 75 -18.05 -10.19 16.58
CA SER A 75 -18.43 -8.92 17.20
C SER A 75 -18.89 -7.86 16.19
N GLN A 76 -18.90 -8.18 14.90
CA GLN A 76 -19.18 -7.23 13.82
C GLN A 76 -18.29 -5.97 13.91
N ASP A 77 -17.01 -6.16 14.23
CA ASP A 77 -16.03 -5.08 14.23
C ASP A 77 -15.85 -4.53 12.81
N GLY A 78 -16.27 -3.29 12.61
CA GLY A 78 -16.27 -2.64 11.30
C GLY A 78 -14.87 -2.24 10.81
N PHE A 79 -13.85 -2.26 11.68
CA PHE A 79 -12.53 -1.73 11.34
C PHE A 79 -11.88 -2.47 10.17
N THR A 80 -11.83 -3.81 10.21
CA THR A 80 -11.19 -4.61 9.15
C THR A 80 -11.91 -4.46 7.81
N GLY A 81 -13.25 -4.42 7.82
CA GLY A 81 -14.03 -4.21 6.60
C GLY A 81 -13.79 -2.83 5.98
N ALA A 82 -13.75 -1.78 6.81
CA ALA A 82 -13.44 -0.42 6.35
C ALA A 82 -12.01 -0.31 5.80
N GLN A 83 -11.03 -0.90 6.49
CA GLN A 83 -9.64 -1.00 6.05
C GLN A 83 -9.51 -1.73 4.69
N ALA A 84 -10.24 -2.83 4.51
CA ALA A 84 -10.26 -3.59 3.28
C ALA A 84 -10.86 -2.76 2.11
N LEU A 85 -11.94 -2.01 2.33
CA LEU A 85 -12.49 -1.16 1.28
C LEU A 85 -11.49 -0.08 0.84
N MET A 86 -10.78 0.53 1.81
CA MET A 86 -9.69 1.47 1.52
C MET A 86 -8.57 0.82 0.71
N ASN A 87 -8.16 -0.41 1.06
CA ASN A 87 -7.21 -1.23 0.29
C ASN A 87 -7.62 -1.36 -1.19
N GLY A 88 -8.92 -1.54 -1.46
CA GLY A 88 -9.46 -1.58 -2.82
C GLY A 88 -9.25 -0.26 -3.59
N ILE A 89 -9.56 0.88 -2.97
CA ILE A 89 -9.37 2.21 -3.56
C ILE A 89 -7.88 2.50 -3.81
N GLU A 90 -7.03 2.20 -2.84
CA GLU A 90 -5.57 2.37 -2.94
C GLU A 90 -4.99 1.52 -4.07
N THR A 91 -5.50 0.29 -4.23
CA THR A 91 -5.10 -0.61 -5.31
C THR A 91 -5.44 -0.02 -6.68
N LEU A 92 -6.62 0.59 -6.84
CA LEU A 92 -7.00 1.27 -8.08
C LEU A 92 -6.07 2.46 -8.38
N LEU A 93 -5.72 3.25 -7.37
CA LEU A 93 -4.77 4.36 -7.53
C LEU A 93 -3.37 3.86 -7.90
N ASN A 94 -2.89 2.79 -7.29
CA ASN A 94 -1.60 2.17 -7.60
C ASN A 94 -1.54 1.67 -9.05
N PHE A 95 -2.58 0.98 -9.55
CA PHE A 95 -2.62 0.57 -10.95
C PHE A 95 -2.78 1.76 -11.90
N THR A 96 -3.51 2.79 -11.51
CA THR A 96 -3.59 4.05 -12.28
C THR A 96 -2.21 4.68 -12.40
N TYR A 97 -1.47 4.80 -11.30
CA TYR A 97 -0.10 5.29 -11.29
C TYR A 97 0.81 4.48 -12.23
N LEU A 98 0.83 3.16 -12.11
CA LEU A 98 1.63 2.29 -12.98
C LEU A 98 1.23 2.41 -14.46
N GLY A 99 -0.08 2.53 -14.74
CA GLY A 99 -0.61 2.74 -16.07
C GLY A 99 -0.19 4.08 -16.68
N LEU A 100 -0.21 5.16 -15.89
CA LEU A 100 0.26 6.49 -16.30
C LEU A 100 1.77 6.50 -16.62
N LEU A 101 2.58 5.83 -15.80
CA LEU A 101 4.02 5.69 -16.07
C LEU A 101 4.31 4.92 -17.36
N LYS A 102 3.46 3.94 -17.70
CA LYS A 102 3.59 3.12 -18.91
C LYS A 102 3.07 3.81 -20.17
N SER A 103 1.97 4.55 -20.08
CA SER A 103 1.33 5.17 -21.25
C SER A 103 2.15 6.33 -21.81
N GLY A 104 2.86 7.08 -20.96
CA GLY A 104 3.63 8.26 -21.38
C GLY A 104 2.76 9.45 -21.82
N HIS A 105 1.43 9.36 -21.66
CA HIS A 105 0.50 10.44 -22.03
C HIS A 105 0.48 11.60 -21.03
N VAL A 106 1.10 11.42 -19.86
CA VAL A 106 1.21 12.44 -18.81
C VAL A 106 2.68 12.68 -18.49
N ASN A 107 3.00 13.87 -17.99
CA ASN A 107 4.34 14.10 -17.46
C ASN A 107 4.53 13.34 -16.14
N VAL A 108 5.79 13.08 -15.77
CA VAL A 108 6.11 12.30 -14.56
C VAL A 108 5.60 12.96 -13.28
N GLY A 109 5.48 14.29 -13.22
CA GLY A 109 4.93 15.00 -12.06
C GLY A 109 3.45 14.66 -11.84
N GLN A 110 2.65 14.59 -12.91
CA GLN A 110 1.25 14.17 -12.84
C GLN A 110 1.12 12.72 -12.38
N ALA A 111 1.97 11.81 -12.89
CA ALA A 111 1.99 10.43 -12.43
C ALA A 111 2.41 10.34 -10.95
N ASN A 112 3.49 11.04 -10.56
CA ASN A 112 4.01 11.04 -9.19
C ASN A 112 3.02 11.62 -8.19
N LEU A 113 2.14 12.54 -8.58
CA LEU A 113 1.06 13.01 -7.72
C LEU A 113 0.10 11.87 -7.32
N VAL A 114 -0.28 11.02 -8.27
CA VAL A 114 -1.13 9.84 -8.01
C VAL A 114 -0.39 8.83 -7.13
N GLY A 115 0.86 8.51 -7.46
CA GLY A 115 1.68 7.57 -6.69
C GLY A 115 1.95 8.05 -5.26
N PHE A 116 2.23 9.34 -5.07
CA PHE A 116 2.38 9.98 -3.77
C PHE A 116 1.10 9.88 -2.95
N SER A 117 -0.05 10.18 -3.55
CA SER A 117 -1.34 10.15 -2.87
C SER A 117 -1.69 8.74 -2.40
N ALA A 118 -1.49 7.74 -3.25
CA ALA A 118 -1.72 6.34 -2.90
C ALA A 118 -0.80 5.87 -1.75
N ALA A 119 0.51 6.19 -1.83
CA ALA A 119 1.46 5.83 -0.78
C ALA A 119 1.16 6.54 0.56
N LEU A 120 0.72 7.80 0.52
CA LEU A 120 0.34 8.56 1.71
C LEU A 120 -0.92 7.99 2.38
N MET A 121 -1.89 7.53 1.59
CA MET A 121 -3.07 6.83 2.09
C MET A 121 -2.65 5.56 2.82
N THR A 122 -1.78 4.74 2.22
CA THR A 122 -1.31 3.49 2.83
C THR A 122 -0.58 3.77 4.13
N LEU A 123 0.35 4.74 4.13
CA LEU A 123 1.07 5.13 5.33
C LEU A 123 0.11 5.56 6.46
N SER A 124 -0.80 6.49 6.16
CA SER A 124 -1.73 7.04 7.16
C SER A 124 -2.61 5.95 7.75
N LYS A 125 -3.10 5.07 6.90
CA LYS A 125 -3.99 3.97 7.26
C LYS A 125 -3.27 2.90 8.08
N THR A 126 -2.05 2.51 7.70
CA THR A 126 -1.26 1.52 8.47
C THR A 126 -0.81 2.10 9.82
N VAL A 127 -0.51 3.40 9.89
CA VAL A 127 -0.27 4.07 11.18
C VAL A 127 -1.52 4.03 12.05
N LEU A 128 -2.71 4.30 11.50
CA LEU A 128 -3.98 4.16 12.23
C LEU A 128 -4.19 2.73 12.73
N TYR A 129 -3.89 1.72 11.91
CA TYR A 129 -3.94 0.30 12.27
C TYR A 129 -3.01 -0.05 13.44
N TRP A 130 -1.87 0.63 13.61
CA TRP A 130 -1.03 0.47 14.81
C TRP A 130 -1.58 1.21 16.01
N LEU A 131 -2.03 2.44 15.80
CA LEU A 131 -2.48 3.32 16.88
C LEU A 131 -3.77 2.82 17.53
N ILE A 132 -4.61 2.06 16.83
CA ILE A 132 -5.86 1.57 17.41
C ILE A 132 -5.62 0.68 18.64
N GLU A 133 -4.51 -0.05 18.70
CA GLU A 133 -4.21 -1.00 19.78
C GLU A 133 -4.08 -0.36 21.17
N PRO A 134 -3.23 0.66 21.40
CA PRO A 134 -3.21 1.33 22.70
C PRO A 134 -4.55 1.99 23.07
N PHE A 135 -5.36 2.41 22.09
CA PHE A 135 -6.70 2.98 22.34
C PHE A 135 -7.80 1.93 22.53
N SER A 136 -7.53 0.68 22.17
CA SER A 136 -8.44 -0.47 22.35
C SER A 136 -8.04 -1.36 23.52
N GLY A 137 -7.00 -0.99 24.28
CA GLY A 137 -6.46 -1.82 25.36
C GLY A 137 -5.74 -3.07 24.86
N TYR A 138 -5.20 -3.03 23.65
CA TYR A 138 -4.54 -4.14 22.95
C TYR A 138 -5.45 -5.37 22.79
N GLN A 139 -6.76 -5.16 22.69
CA GLN A 139 -7.72 -6.28 22.67
C GLN A 139 -7.55 -7.21 21.46
N HIS A 140 -6.90 -6.76 20.39
CA HIS A 140 -6.78 -7.52 19.15
C HIS A 140 -5.46 -8.30 19.03
N ILE A 141 -4.39 -7.84 19.69
CA ILE A 141 -3.07 -8.48 19.63
C ILE A 141 -2.43 -8.79 21.00
N GLY A 142 -3.03 -8.33 22.10
CA GLY A 142 -2.44 -8.40 23.45
C GLY A 142 -2.34 -9.81 24.04
N HIS A 143 -3.04 -10.79 23.44
CA HIS A 143 -2.96 -12.20 23.85
C HIS A 143 -1.71 -12.92 23.35
N ASN A 144 -0.95 -12.32 22.43
CA ASN A 144 0.20 -12.97 21.81
C ASN A 144 1.43 -12.99 22.73
N SER A 145 2.29 -13.99 22.53
CA SER A 145 3.66 -13.92 23.06
C SER A 145 4.42 -12.76 22.41
N LEU A 146 5.38 -12.17 23.12
CA LEU A 146 6.20 -11.09 22.57
C LEU A 146 6.93 -11.50 21.27
N ARG A 147 7.36 -12.77 21.19
CA ARG A 147 8.01 -13.31 20.00
C ARG A 147 7.05 -13.33 18.81
N ASP A 148 5.86 -13.88 18.98
CA ASP A 148 4.88 -13.98 17.90
C ASP A 148 4.41 -12.60 17.46
N LEU A 149 4.20 -11.70 18.42
CA LEU A 149 3.88 -10.30 18.14
C LEU A 149 4.97 -9.62 17.30
N ILE A 150 6.24 -9.76 17.67
CA ILE A 150 7.36 -9.17 16.91
C ILE A 150 7.42 -9.72 15.49
N VAL A 151 7.39 -11.05 15.35
CA VAL A 151 7.66 -11.72 14.08
C VAL A 151 6.47 -11.66 13.13
N LEU A 152 5.25 -11.83 13.65
CA LEU A 152 4.06 -12.01 12.84
C LEU A 152 3.21 -10.73 12.73
N TRP A 153 3.43 -9.73 13.59
CA TRP A 153 2.66 -8.48 13.55
C TRP A 153 3.54 -7.23 13.36
N ILE A 154 4.56 -7.01 14.20
CA ILE A 154 5.38 -5.79 14.17
C ILE A 154 6.22 -5.69 12.90
N ILE A 155 7.00 -6.72 12.58
CA ILE A 155 7.89 -6.69 11.40
C ILE A 155 7.10 -6.57 10.09
N PRO A 156 6.06 -7.40 9.83
CA PRO A 156 5.30 -7.32 8.58
C PRO A 156 4.58 -5.99 8.42
N ASN A 157 3.86 -5.52 9.44
CA ASN A 157 3.14 -4.25 9.35
C ASN A 157 4.09 -3.05 9.39
N GLY A 158 5.24 -3.17 10.06
CA GLY A 158 6.26 -2.12 10.08
C GLY A 158 6.88 -1.87 8.71
N LEU A 159 7.03 -2.92 7.90
CA LEU A 159 7.44 -2.78 6.50
C LEU A 159 6.43 -1.94 5.69
N TRP A 160 5.13 -2.05 6.01
CA TRP A 160 4.05 -1.28 5.37
C TRP A 160 3.97 0.17 5.89
N ILE A 161 4.77 0.54 6.89
CA ILE A 161 4.99 1.92 7.29
C ILE A 161 6.25 2.46 6.61
N VAL A 162 7.36 1.73 6.73
CA VAL A 162 8.68 2.20 6.27
C VAL A 162 8.71 2.42 4.76
N VAL A 163 8.19 1.48 3.97
CA VAL A 163 8.28 1.60 2.50
C VAL A 163 7.36 2.68 1.95
N PRO A 164 6.07 2.78 2.34
CA PRO A 164 5.23 3.90 1.93
C PRO A 164 5.78 5.26 2.38
N ALA A 165 6.36 5.38 3.58
CA ALA A 165 7.04 6.60 4.01
C ALA A 165 8.23 6.97 3.09
N ALA A 166 9.04 5.99 2.68
CA ALA A 166 10.13 6.21 1.74
C ALA A 166 9.64 6.64 0.35
N ILE A 167 8.50 6.10 -0.11
CA ILE A 167 7.86 6.49 -1.38
C ILE A 167 7.34 7.93 -1.28
N VAL A 168 6.60 8.26 -0.21
CA VAL A 168 6.10 9.61 0.08
C VAL A 168 7.25 10.62 0.08
N TYR A 169 8.35 10.31 0.77
CA TYR A 169 9.53 11.17 0.80
C TYR A 169 10.15 11.36 -0.60
N THR A 170 10.37 10.26 -1.33
CA THR A 170 11.00 10.31 -2.65
C THR A 170 10.16 11.06 -3.68
N LEU A 171 8.87 10.71 -3.80
CA LEU A 171 7.96 11.35 -4.74
C LEU A 171 7.63 12.78 -4.33
N GLY A 172 7.52 13.05 -3.02
CA GLY A 172 7.29 14.40 -2.48
C GLY A 172 8.44 15.35 -2.79
N ASN A 173 9.69 14.89 -2.69
CA ASN A 173 10.85 15.69 -3.08
C ASN A 173 10.87 16.01 -4.58
N ASP A 174 10.53 15.05 -5.44
CA ASP A 174 10.40 15.28 -6.88
C ASP A 174 9.29 16.31 -7.19
N LEU A 175 8.12 16.19 -6.55
CA LEU A 175 7.03 17.15 -6.70
C LEU A 175 7.44 18.55 -6.25
N ASN A 176 8.07 18.69 -5.07
CA ASN A 176 8.56 19.98 -4.57
C ASN A 176 9.61 20.60 -5.49
N HIS A 177 10.52 19.79 -6.02
CA HIS A 177 11.54 20.27 -6.97
C HIS A 177 10.89 20.86 -8.23
N ARG A 178 9.86 20.20 -8.77
CA ARG A 178 9.13 20.67 -9.95
C ARG A 178 8.36 21.97 -9.71
N LEU A 179 7.71 22.10 -8.55
CA LEU A 179 7.03 23.34 -8.16
C LEU A 179 8.01 24.53 -8.12
N ASN A 180 9.23 24.32 -7.63
CA ASN A 180 10.26 25.35 -7.55
C ASN A 180 10.90 25.74 -8.89
N ILE A 181 10.88 24.84 -9.90
CA ILE A 181 11.36 25.18 -11.25
C ILE A 181 10.33 26.06 -11.94
N ASN A 182 9.06 25.68 -11.87
CA ASN A 182 7.99 26.40 -12.55
C ASN A 182 7.81 27.82 -11.99
N SER A 183 7.97 28.02 -10.67
CA SER A 183 7.87 29.35 -10.05
C SER A 183 8.98 30.33 -10.41
N LYS A 184 10.06 29.87 -11.06
CA LYS A 184 11.17 30.71 -11.55
C LYS A 184 11.06 31.05 -13.03
N GLN A 185 10.06 30.50 -13.73
CA GLN A 185 9.83 30.74 -15.16
C GLN A 185 8.74 31.79 -15.40
N ASP A 186 8.01 32.18 -14.35
CA ASP A 186 7.05 33.30 -14.31
C ASP A 186 7.72 34.58 -13.79
#